data_AF-A0A3A6E5E4-F1
#
_entry.id   AF-A0A3A6E5E4-F1
#
_cell.length_a   1.000
_cell.length_b   1.000
_cell.length_c   1.000
_cell.angle_alpha   90.00
_cell.angle_beta   90.00
_cell.angle_gamma   90.00
#
_symmetry.space_group_name_H-M   'P 1'
#
loop_
_entity.id
_entity.type
_entity.pdbx_description
1 polymer ?
#
loop_
_entity_poly.entity_id
_entity_poly.type
_entity_poly.pdbx_seq_one_letter_code
_entity_poly.pdbx_strand_id
1 'polypeptide(L)'
;MKAYQDNFPSDFLWGGATAANQLEGGFRQGGKGLSTADMTPFREEAVEKHIPVMDATYEEIMNFKTNGFQGNFPKHRGNDFYHRWKEDIALFSELGFRCYRMSIAWTRIYPTGFEKEPNEEGLQFYDQVFDECLKHDIMPIVTLSHYEMPIEITLKLNGWESRETIDLYLKYCEVVFNRYKNKVKRWIPFNEMNQMTTVPYVGGGVLLEKAKTNNILEVEYQAIHHQLIASALAVSLCKKIIQDACIGSMIAVIDPYPETCHPADVYEALHESQLNMFYLDVTVRGYYPSYMARYFHENNIHIKMNTEDEEILRTGTVDFISFSYYMSYISSHIKQKSEHKNSVIMVDKLNPYLEVSDWRWPIDPTGLRIVLNKLYDRFQLPILIAENGLGADDVLSKDGKIHDQYRIDYMCKHIVAIKEAIKDGVDVMGYTMWGPIDIISQGTCEMKKRYGVIYVDADNYGNGSYKRMRKDSFYWYANLIKSNGKELYANIRLKEKEG
;
A
#
# COMPACT_ATOMS: atom_id res chain seq x y z
N MET A 1 -6.27 -26.58 -21.08
CA MET A 1 -6.16 -25.18 -21.56
C MET A 1 -7.18 -24.35 -20.80
N LYS A 2 -6.79 -23.18 -20.28
CA LYS A 2 -7.74 -22.23 -19.67
C LYS A 2 -8.67 -21.71 -20.76
N ALA A 3 -9.96 -21.53 -20.45
CA ALA A 3 -10.90 -20.97 -21.40
C ALA A 3 -10.56 -19.50 -21.66
N TYR A 4 -10.68 -19.05 -22.90
CA TYR A 4 -10.52 -17.64 -23.24
C TYR A 4 -11.61 -16.81 -22.56
N GLN A 5 -11.21 -15.69 -21.95
CA GLN A 5 -12.10 -14.82 -21.20
C GLN A 5 -11.94 -13.37 -21.68
N ASP A 6 -12.97 -12.83 -22.33
CA ASP A 6 -12.97 -11.45 -22.88
C ASP A 6 -13.48 -10.40 -21.88
N ASN A 7 -14.25 -10.82 -20.88
CA ASN A 7 -14.88 -9.93 -19.91
C ASN A 7 -14.27 -10.11 -18.51
N PHE A 8 -14.35 -9.07 -17.68
CA PHE A 8 -14.06 -9.23 -16.25
C PHE A 8 -14.91 -10.37 -15.66
N PRO A 9 -14.36 -11.18 -14.74
CA PRO A 9 -15.13 -12.19 -14.01
C PRO A 9 -16.42 -11.60 -13.42
N SER A 10 -17.49 -12.39 -13.35
CA SER A 10 -18.77 -11.91 -12.81
C SER A 10 -18.65 -11.50 -11.34
N ASP A 11 -17.75 -12.13 -10.61
CA ASP A 11 -17.39 -11.95 -9.21
C ASP A 11 -16.16 -11.06 -9.01
N PHE A 12 -15.69 -10.37 -10.06
CA PHE A 12 -14.54 -9.45 -9.97
C PHE A 12 -14.74 -8.42 -8.86
N LEU A 13 -13.73 -8.27 -8.01
CA LEU A 13 -13.78 -7.41 -6.83
C LEU A 13 -13.42 -5.98 -7.21
N TRP A 14 -14.43 -5.20 -7.59
CA TRP A 14 -14.31 -3.75 -7.75
C TRP A 14 -14.38 -3.05 -6.40
N GLY A 15 -13.46 -2.12 -6.15
CA GLY A 15 -13.47 -1.37 -4.90
C GLY A 15 -12.48 -0.23 -4.85
N GLY A 16 -12.13 0.15 -3.63
CA GLY A 16 -11.08 1.12 -3.32
C GLY A 16 -10.26 0.68 -2.11
N ALA A 17 -9.13 1.35 -1.90
CA ALA A 17 -8.18 1.03 -0.85
C ALA A 17 -7.73 2.28 -0.09
N THR A 18 -7.58 2.17 1.22
CA THR A 18 -7.04 3.22 2.10
C THR A 18 -6.13 2.62 3.17
N ALA A 19 -5.38 3.48 3.87
CA ALA A 19 -4.68 3.15 5.10
C ALA A 19 -5.22 4.02 6.24
N ALA A 20 -5.33 3.43 7.44
CA ALA A 20 -5.94 4.08 8.61
C ALA A 20 -5.25 5.41 8.95
N ASN A 21 -3.91 5.43 9.08
CA ASN A 21 -3.14 6.66 9.36
C ASN A 21 -3.29 7.78 8.31
N GLN A 22 -3.70 7.47 7.08
CA GLN A 22 -3.89 8.46 6.02
C GLN A 22 -5.33 9.01 5.96
N LEU A 23 -6.27 8.26 6.53
CA LEU A 23 -7.71 8.46 6.39
C LEU A 23 -8.37 8.87 7.72
N GLU A 24 -8.17 8.09 8.77
CA GLU A 24 -9.00 8.11 9.98
C GLU A 24 -8.97 9.43 10.75
N GLY A 25 -7.79 9.98 11.02
CA GLY A 25 -7.64 11.02 12.03
C GLY A 25 -7.95 10.52 13.44
N GLY A 26 -8.48 11.39 14.30
CA GLY A 26 -8.82 11.03 15.68
C GLY A 26 -7.63 10.43 16.45
N PHE A 27 -6.42 10.93 16.21
CA PHE A 27 -5.16 10.23 16.53
C PHE A 27 -4.90 9.93 18.01
N ARG A 28 -5.60 10.62 18.92
CA ARG A 28 -5.58 10.41 20.39
C ARG A 28 -6.94 10.03 20.96
N GLN A 29 -7.94 9.80 20.12
CA GLN A 29 -9.29 9.45 20.57
C GLN A 29 -9.44 7.95 20.75
N GLY A 30 -10.38 7.56 21.61
CA GLY A 30 -10.69 6.15 21.88
C GLY A 30 -9.50 5.35 22.42
N GLY A 31 -8.63 5.98 23.21
CA GLY A 31 -7.44 5.34 23.78
C GLY A 31 -6.31 5.04 22.78
N LYS A 32 -6.40 5.50 21.53
CA LYS A 32 -5.35 5.29 20.51
C LYS A 32 -3.99 5.81 20.97
N GLY A 33 -2.96 4.97 20.80
CA GLY A 33 -1.56 5.34 21.01
C GLY A 33 -0.91 6.05 19.82
N LEU A 34 0.35 6.44 19.99
CA LEU A 34 1.12 7.11 18.93
C LEU A 34 1.75 6.07 18.01
N SER A 35 1.59 6.25 16.71
CA SER A 35 2.22 5.45 15.66
C SER A 35 3.47 6.12 15.10
N THR A 36 4.23 5.40 14.29
CA THR A 36 5.29 5.99 13.44
C THR A 36 4.76 7.10 12.55
N ALA A 37 3.59 6.92 11.92
CA ALA A 37 2.97 7.93 11.06
C ALA A 37 2.57 9.21 11.80
N ASP A 38 2.28 9.14 13.11
CA ASP A 38 1.96 10.32 13.93
C ASP A 38 3.19 11.19 14.20
N MET A 39 4.40 10.70 13.95
CA MET A 39 5.66 11.41 14.19
C MET A 39 6.20 12.14 12.96
N THR A 40 5.54 12.01 11.81
CA THR A 40 6.00 12.58 10.54
C THR A 40 5.23 13.86 10.23
N PRO A 41 5.82 15.05 10.39
CA PRO A 41 5.16 16.32 10.05
C PRO A 41 5.11 16.55 8.54
N PHE A 42 4.20 17.40 8.11
CA PHE A 42 4.28 18.03 6.79
C PHE A 42 5.42 19.08 6.79
N ARG A 43 6.30 19.01 5.79
CA ARG A 43 7.42 19.95 5.62
C ARG A 43 7.32 20.63 4.24
N GLU A 44 6.77 21.85 4.22
CA GLU A 44 6.48 22.61 2.99
C GLU A 44 7.69 22.75 2.06
N GLU A 45 8.85 23.18 2.59
CA GLU A 45 10.07 23.33 1.79
C GLU A 45 10.56 22.02 1.16
N ALA A 46 10.33 20.88 1.84
CA ALA A 46 10.70 19.57 1.31
C ALA A 46 9.76 19.21 0.14
N VAL A 47 8.47 19.46 0.30
CA VAL A 47 7.46 19.21 -0.74
C VAL A 47 7.68 20.08 -1.98
N GLU A 48 7.97 21.37 -1.83
CA GLU A 48 8.30 22.27 -2.95
C GLU A 48 9.52 21.80 -3.75
N LYS A 49 10.47 21.13 -3.09
CA LYS A 49 11.65 20.53 -3.70
C LYS A 49 11.42 19.09 -4.17
N HIS A 50 10.19 18.59 -4.06
CA HIS A 50 9.84 17.20 -4.31
C HIS A 50 10.76 16.23 -3.55
N ILE A 51 10.90 16.44 -2.24
CA ILE A 51 11.62 15.57 -1.32
C ILE A 51 10.56 14.85 -0.46
N PRO A 52 10.55 13.50 -0.42
CA PRO A 52 9.62 12.78 0.44
C PRO A 52 9.85 13.10 1.93
N VAL A 53 8.76 13.14 2.69
CA VAL A 53 8.74 13.41 4.13
C VAL A 53 8.03 12.24 4.80
N MET A 54 8.76 11.13 4.95
CA MET A 54 8.19 9.85 5.34
C MET A 54 8.78 9.30 6.64
N ASP A 55 9.80 9.94 7.19
CA ASP A 55 10.54 9.49 8.36
C ASP A 55 10.53 10.53 9.50
N ALA A 56 10.99 10.07 10.66
CA ALA A 56 11.28 10.91 11.81
C ALA A 56 12.51 10.35 12.54
N THR A 57 13.40 11.25 12.95
CA THR A 57 14.58 10.87 13.74
C THR A 57 14.20 10.60 15.20
N TYR A 58 15.04 9.85 15.92
CA TYR A 58 14.91 9.62 17.35
C TYR A 58 14.79 10.94 18.14
N GLU A 59 15.60 11.94 17.79
CA GLU A 59 15.57 13.26 18.43
C GLU A 59 14.21 13.95 18.23
N GLU A 60 13.70 13.98 17.00
CA GLU A 60 12.38 14.54 16.70
C GLU A 60 11.28 13.83 17.47
N ILE A 61 11.28 12.49 17.48
CA ILE A 61 10.30 11.68 18.21
C ILE A 61 10.33 12.01 19.71
N MET A 62 11.52 12.07 20.31
CA MET A 62 11.66 12.39 21.73
C MET A 62 11.27 13.84 22.05
N ASN A 63 11.56 14.77 21.13
CA ASN A 63 11.13 16.15 21.24
C ASN A 63 9.60 16.25 21.20
N PHE A 64 8.92 15.60 20.26
CA PHE A 64 7.45 15.62 20.18
C PHE A 64 6.78 15.00 21.42
N LYS A 65 7.38 13.93 21.98
CA LYS A 65 6.88 13.30 23.21
C LYS A 65 7.07 14.17 24.45
N THR A 66 8.19 14.89 24.55
CA THR A 66 8.54 15.71 25.72
C THR A 66 7.88 17.09 25.67
N ASN A 67 7.97 17.76 24.53
CA ASN A 67 7.60 19.16 24.35
C ASN A 67 6.26 19.35 23.61
N GLY A 68 5.60 18.25 23.26
CA GLY A 68 4.37 18.24 22.47
C GLY A 68 4.63 18.33 20.96
N PHE A 69 3.57 18.08 20.19
CA PHE A 69 3.63 18.18 18.73
C PHE A 69 3.63 19.66 18.31
N GLN A 70 4.79 20.15 17.89
CA GLN A 70 4.96 21.48 17.30
C GLN A 70 5.04 21.33 15.78
N GLY A 71 4.12 21.97 15.05
CA GLY A 71 4.08 21.91 13.58
C GLY A 71 2.78 21.33 13.02
N ASN A 72 2.76 21.11 11.71
CA ASN A 72 1.60 20.60 10.99
C ASN A 72 1.71 19.08 10.80
N PHE A 73 0.75 18.32 11.34
CA PHE A 73 0.70 16.86 11.24
C PHE A 73 -0.61 16.42 10.57
N PRO A 74 -0.68 16.39 9.23
CA PRO A 74 -1.95 16.14 8.55
C PRO A 74 -2.57 14.76 8.85
N LYS A 75 -1.75 13.75 9.12
CA LYS A 75 -2.22 12.41 9.52
C LYS A 75 -2.95 12.39 10.88
N HIS A 76 -2.73 13.38 11.75
CA HIS A 76 -3.44 13.46 13.04
C HIS A 76 -4.94 13.71 12.87
N ARG A 77 -5.31 14.40 11.78
CA ARG A 77 -6.69 14.73 11.41
C ARG A 77 -7.22 13.86 10.26
N GLY A 78 -6.35 13.32 9.40
CA GLY A 78 -6.76 12.54 8.23
C GLY A 78 -7.74 13.32 7.36
N ASN A 79 -8.78 12.64 6.88
CA ASN A 79 -9.97 13.28 6.33
C ASN A 79 -11.16 13.23 7.30
N ASP A 80 -10.91 12.91 8.57
CA ASP A 80 -11.88 12.75 9.65
C ASP A 80 -12.80 11.51 9.53
N PHE A 81 -12.36 10.46 8.83
CA PHE A 81 -13.13 9.21 8.69
C PHE A 81 -13.47 8.56 10.04
N TYR A 82 -12.65 8.74 11.09
CA TYR A 82 -12.95 8.22 12.43
C TYR A 82 -14.34 8.63 12.94
N HIS A 83 -14.83 9.82 12.54
CA HIS A 83 -16.17 10.30 12.88
C HIS A 83 -17.18 10.17 11.73
N ARG A 84 -16.69 10.05 10.48
CA ARG A 84 -17.49 10.15 9.25
C ARG A 84 -17.61 8.86 8.45
N TRP A 85 -17.12 7.75 8.99
CA TRP A 85 -17.13 6.45 8.30
C TRP A 85 -18.51 6.04 7.74
N LYS A 86 -19.62 6.39 8.41
CA LYS A 86 -20.99 6.13 7.89
C LYS A 86 -21.26 6.85 6.58
N GLU A 87 -20.91 8.13 6.51
CA GLU A 87 -21.07 8.98 5.32
C GLU A 87 -20.19 8.46 4.18
N ASP A 88 -18.94 8.13 4.50
CA ASP A 88 -17.94 7.69 3.53
C ASP A 88 -18.27 6.31 2.96
N ILE A 89 -18.68 5.35 3.82
CA ILE A 89 -19.09 4.00 3.37
C ILE A 89 -20.38 4.06 2.53
N ALA A 90 -21.31 4.98 2.85
CA ALA A 90 -22.49 5.18 2.01
C ALA A 90 -22.11 5.66 0.59
N LEU A 91 -21.09 6.52 0.46
CA LEU A 91 -20.56 6.93 -0.84
C LEU A 91 -19.85 5.78 -1.57
N PHE A 92 -19.16 4.89 -0.85
CA PHE A 92 -18.58 3.67 -1.43
C PHE A 92 -19.65 2.71 -1.95
N SER A 93 -20.78 2.60 -1.24
CA SER A 93 -21.95 1.84 -1.71
C SER A 93 -22.56 2.48 -2.96
N GLU A 94 -22.65 3.81 -3.02
CA GLU A 94 -23.15 4.51 -4.20
C GLU A 94 -22.23 4.34 -5.44
N LEU A 95 -20.91 4.24 -5.23
CA LEU A 95 -19.96 3.82 -6.28
C LEU A 95 -20.19 2.37 -6.74
N GLY A 96 -20.91 1.56 -5.97
CA GLY A 96 -21.15 0.15 -6.23
C GLY A 96 -20.00 -0.76 -5.80
N PHE A 97 -19.19 -0.36 -4.81
CA PHE A 97 -18.08 -1.18 -4.31
C PHE A 97 -18.57 -2.57 -3.93
N ARG A 98 -17.80 -3.57 -4.35
CA ARG A 98 -17.95 -4.98 -3.93
C ARG A 98 -16.98 -5.33 -2.81
N CYS A 99 -15.85 -4.62 -2.77
CA CYS A 99 -14.89 -4.73 -1.69
C CYS A 99 -14.37 -3.35 -1.27
N TYR A 100 -13.85 -3.28 -0.05
CA TYR A 100 -13.12 -2.12 0.45
C TYR A 100 -11.89 -2.60 1.20
N ARG A 101 -10.71 -2.23 0.70
CA ARG A 101 -9.44 -2.49 1.37
C ARG A 101 -9.14 -1.38 2.38
N MET A 102 -8.84 -1.75 3.61
CA MET A 102 -8.43 -0.81 4.66
C MET A 102 -7.38 -1.45 5.57
N SER A 103 -6.72 -0.66 6.42
CA SER A 103 -5.93 -1.21 7.53
C SER A 103 -6.67 -1.07 8.86
N ILE A 104 -6.32 -1.95 9.80
CA ILE A 104 -6.58 -1.73 11.22
C ILE A 104 -5.36 -1.03 11.78
N ALA A 105 -5.55 0.15 12.38
CA ALA A 105 -4.49 0.84 13.10
C ALA A 105 -4.10 0.03 14.33
N TRP A 106 -2.91 -0.58 14.30
CA TRP A 106 -2.38 -1.38 15.41
C TRP A 106 -2.43 -0.58 16.74
N THR A 107 -2.11 0.72 16.69
CA THR A 107 -2.16 1.63 17.84
C THR A 107 -3.56 1.90 18.42
N ARG A 108 -4.64 1.54 17.72
CA ARG A 108 -5.99 1.54 18.32
C ARG A 108 -6.25 0.29 19.14
N ILE A 109 -5.65 -0.84 18.78
CA ILE A 109 -5.86 -2.13 19.45
C ILE A 109 -4.85 -2.32 20.58
N TYR A 110 -3.58 -2.02 20.33
CA TYR A 110 -2.51 -2.03 21.33
C TYR A 110 -1.76 -0.68 21.25
N PRO A 111 -2.15 0.31 22.09
CA PRO A 111 -1.62 1.68 22.03
C PRO A 111 -0.09 1.79 22.05
N THR A 112 0.56 0.99 22.87
CA THR A 112 2.02 0.90 22.94
C THR A 112 2.55 -0.39 22.31
N GLY A 113 1.70 -1.39 22.09
CA GLY A 113 2.09 -2.74 21.67
C GLY A 113 2.34 -3.69 22.84
N PHE A 114 2.63 -3.16 24.03
CA PHE A 114 3.09 -3.93 25.18
C PHE A 114 1.98 -4.24 26.19
N GLU A 115 0.78 -3.70 26.00
CA GLU A 115 -0.35 -3.98 26.89
C GLU A 115 -0.67 -5.48 26.92
N LYS A 116 -1.17 -5.97 28.06
CA LYS A 116 -1.62 -7.37 28.17
C LYS A 116 -2.94 -7.55 27.43
N GLU A 117 -3.90 -6.68 27.72
CA GLU A 117 -5.23 -6.69 27.12
C GLU A 117 -5.33 -5.66 25.99
N PRO A 118 -6.13 -5.94 24.93
CA PRO A 118 -6.38 -4.98 23.88
C PRO A 118 -7.29 -3.84 24.36
N ASN A 119 -7.25 -2.72 23.65
CA ASN A 119 -8.14 -1.59 23.85
C ASN A 119 -9.51 -1.84 23.18
N GLU A 120 -10.56 -2.00 24.01
CA GLU A 120 -11.92 -2.32 23.53
C GLU A 120 -12.52 -1.19 22.68
N GLU A 121 -12.23 0.08 22.95
CA GLU A 121 -12.77 1.19 22.12
C GLU A 121 -12.25 1.10 20.67
N GLY A 122 -10.99 0.71 20.49
CA GLY A 122 -10.41 0.44 19.18
C GLY A 122 -11.07 -0.76 18.50
N LEU A 123 -11.33 -1.83 19.24
CA LEU A 123 -12.02 -3.01 18.71
C LEU A 123 -13.46 -2.69 18.27
N GLN A 124 -14.18 -1.95 19.11
CA GLN A 124 -15.56 -1.56 18.85
C GLN A 124 -15.67 -0.61 17.64
N PHE A 125 -14.70 0.29 17.46
CA PHE A 125 -14.65 1.15 16.27
C PHE A 125 -14.62 0.33 14.97
N TYR A 126 -13.69 -0.63 14.86
CA TYR A 126 -13.61 -1.47 13.66
C TYR A 126 -14.80 -2.44 13.53
N ASP A 127 -15.39 -2.91 14.63
CA ASP A 127 -16.65 -3.64 14.58
C ASP A 127 -17.73 -2.85 13.84
N GLN A 128 -17.90 -1.57 14.19
CA GLN A 128 -18.89 -0.68 13.59
C GLN A 128 -18.58 -0.38 12.12
N VAL A 129 -17.30 -0.14 11.79
CA VAL A 129 -16.86 0.11 10.41
C VAL A 129 -17.13 -1.13 9.53
N PHE A 130 -16.76 -2.32 10.01
CA PHE A 130 -17.01 -3.56 9.26
C PHE A 130 -18.49 -3.88 9.15
N ASP A 131 -19.28 -3.67 10.22
CA ASP A 131 -20.74 -3.86 10.18
C ASP A 131 -21.40 -2.94 9.15
N GLU A 132 -20.96 -1.69 9.04
CA GLU A 132 -21.50 -0.78 8.03
C GLU A 132 -21.05 -1.15 6.61
N CYS A 133 -19.82 -1.62 6.40
CA CYS A 133 -19.42 -2.17 5.10
C CYS A 133 -20.33 -3.34 4.70
N LEU A 134 -20.51 -4.32 5.59
CA LEU A 134 -21.31 -5.51 5.33
C LEU A 134 -22.80 -5.19 5.13
N LYS A 135 -23.33 -4.17 5.82
CA LYS A 135 -24.70 -3.67 5.61
C LYS A 135 -24.95 -3.17 4.18
N HIS A 136 -23.90 -2.72 3.48
CA HIS A 136 -23.96 -2.29 2.08
C HIS A 136 -23.41 -3.36 1.11
N ASP A 137 -23.27 -4.60 1.55
CA ASP A 137 -22.69 -5.71 0.78
C ASP A 137 -21.24 -5.45 0.30
N ILE A 138 -20.51 -4.60 1.02
CA ILE A 138 -19.10 -4.29 0.75
C ILE A 138 -18.23 -5.23 1.58
N MET A 139 -17.48 -6.10 0.91
CA MET A 139 -16.58 -7.03 1.57
C MET A 139 -15.29 -6.35 2.06
N PRO A 140 -14.95 -6.42 3.36
CA PRO A 140 -13.67 -5.89 3.84
C PRO A 140 -12.48 -6.75 3.40
N ILE A 141 -11.41 -6.09 2.96
CA ILE A 141 -10.07 -6.68 2.78
C ILE A 141 -9.13 -5.93 3.74
N VAL A 142 -8.60 -6.61 4.76
CA VAL A 142 -7.93 -5.93 5.87
C VAL A 142 -6.42 -6.12 5.84
N THR A 143 -5.69 -5.01 5.79
CA THR A 143 -4.23 -4.98 5.97
C THR A 143 -3.91 -4.85 7.46
N LEU A 144 -3.13 -5.78 8.02
CA LEU A 144 -2.84 -5.84 9.45
C LEU A 144 -1.81 -4.82 9.89
N SER A 145 -0.74 -4.63 9.10
CA SER A 145 0.29 -3.62 9.32
C SER A 145 0.50 -2.76 8.08
N HIS A 146 0.13 -1.48 8.17
CA HIS A 146 0.21 -0.51 7.07
C HIS A 146 0.87 0.80 7.54
N TYR A 147 2.18 0.76 7.75
CA TYR A 147 3.05 1.91 8.09
C TYR A 147 2.71 2.69 9.38
N GLU A 148 2.04 2.03 10.33
CA GLU A 148 1.47 2.70 11.51
C GLU A 148 1.72 1.95 12.81
N MET A 149 2.85 1.25 12.91
CA MET A 149 3.17 0.48 14.11
C MET A 149 3.32 1.40 15.35
N PRO A 150 3.04 0.88 16.56
CA PRO A 150 3.19 1.65 17.80
C PRO A 150 4.61 2.18 17.98
N ILE A 151 4.73 3.49 18.23
CA ILE A 151 6.03 4.16 18.35
C ILE A 151 6.87 3.62 19.51
N GLU A 152 6.22 3.08 20.55
CA GLU A 152 6.91 2.48 21.68
C GLU A 152 7.70 1.22 21.28
N ILE A 153 7.22 0.45 20.30
CA ILE A 153 7.96 -0.70 19.76
C ILE A 153 9.21 -0.19 19.03
N THR A 154 9.10 0.86 18.21
CA THR A 154 10.24 1.53 17.60
C THR A 154 11.25 2.01 18.65
N LEU A 155 10.81 2.70 19.70
CA LEU A 155 11.73 3.26 20.69
C LEU A 155 12.44 2.20 21.53
N LYS A 156 11.74 1.13 21.93
CA LYS A 156 12.27 0.09 22.83
C LYS A 156 12.98 -1.04 22.10
N LEU A 157 12.49 -1.43 20.93
CA LEU A 157 12.93 -2.63 20.19
C LEU A 157 13.57 -2.30 18.84
N ASN A 158 13.66 -1.03 18.47
CA ASN A 158 14.04 -0.58 17.12
C ASN A 158 13.16 -1.21 16.02
N GLY A 159 11.87 -1.36 16.34
CA GLY A 159 10.88 -1.86 15.41
C GLY A 159 11.13 -3.31 15.02
N TRP A 160 11.10 -3.59 13.73
CA TRP A 160 11.27 -4.95 13.19
C TRP A 160 12.72 -5.45 13.19
N GLU A 161 13.72 -4.62 13.52
CA GLU A 161 15.08 -5.12 13.77
C GLU A 161 15.11 -6.12 14.94
N SER A 162 14.21 -5.97 15.93
CA SER A 162 14.07 -6.95 17.00
C SER A 162 13.09 -8.08 16.63
N ARG A 163 13.54 -9.31 16.88
CA ARG A 163 12.71 -10.51 16.75
C ARG A 163 11.52 -10.51 17.72
N GLU A 164 11.64 -9.87 18.87
CA GLU A 164 10.56 -9.76 19.88
C GLU A 164 9.30 -9.07 19.32
N THR A 165 9.44 -8.25 18.27
CA THR A 165 8.31 -7.60 17.60
C THR A 165 7.36 -8.61 16.95
N ILE A 166 7.85 -9.81 16.60
CA ILE A 166 7.02 -10.91 16.07
C ILE A 166 5.92 -11.28 17.07
N ASP A 167 6.26 -11.45 18.34
CA ASP A 167 5.29 -11.86 19.38
C ASP A 167 4.25 -10.77 19.65
N LEU A 168 4.67 -9.50 19.66
CA LEU A 168 3.76 -8.36 19.81
C LEU A 168 2.77 -8.29 18.64
N TYR A 169 3.25 -8.53 17.42
CA TYR A 169 2.44 -8.55 16.21
C TYR A 169 1.46 -9.73 16.22
N LEU A 170 1.89 -10.93 16.61
CA LEU A 170 1.03 -12.11 16.66
C LEU A 170 -0.05 -12.00 17.73
N LYS A 171 0.25 -11.42 18.89
CA LYS A 171 -0.75 -11.08 19.91
C LYS A 171 -1.82 -10.15 19.34
N TYR A 172 -1.41 -9.12 18.60
CA TYR A 172 -2.34 -8.23 17.88
C TYR A 172 -3.18 -9.00 16.85
N CYS A 173 -2.55 -9.82 16.01
CA CYS A 173 -3.22 -10.64 15.00
C CYS A 173 -4.24 -11.59 15.61
N GLU A 174 -3.89 -12.30 16.69
CA GLU A 174 -4.79 -13.23 17.37
C GLU A 174 -6.06 -12.54 17.85
N VAL A 175 -5.93 -11.36 18.46
CA VAL A 175 -7.07 -10.57 18.92
C VAL A 175 -7.98 -10.18 17.76
N VAL A 176 -7.44 -9.59 16.69
CA VAL A 176 -8.26 -9.11 15.58
C VAL A 176 -8.86 -10.24 14.76
N PHE A 177 -8.13 -11.35 14.57
CA PHE A 177 -8.69 -12.55 13.92
C PHE A 177 -9.86 -13.11 14.74
N ASN A 178 -9.70 -13.27 16.06
CA ASN A 178 -10.78 -13.77 16.90
C ASN A 178 -12.00 -12.82 16.94
N ARG A 179 -11.77 -11.51 17.04
CA ARG A 179 -12.84 -10.51 17.09
C ARG A 179 -13.62 -10.46 15.79
N TYR A 180 -12.94 -10.45 14.65
CA TYR A 180 -13.56 -10.18 13.34
C TYR A 180 -13.74 -11.41 12.46
N LYS A 181 -13.55 -12.63 12.98
CA LYS A 181 -13.65 -13.90 12.23
C LYS A 181 -14.93 -14.08 11.41
N ASN A 182 -16.03 -13.47 11.83
CA ASN A 182 -17.33 -13.56 11.16
C ASN A 182 -17.59 -12.38 10.19
N LYS A 183 -16.71 -11.38 10.18
CA LYS A 183 -16.87 -10.14 9.40
C LYS A 183 -15.82 -9.99 8.30
N VAL A 184 -14.62 -10.52 8.52
CA VAL A 184 -13.48 -10.35 7.62
C VAL A 184 -12.87 -11.70 7.29
N LYS A 185 -12.82 -12.01 5.99
CA LYS A 185 -12.23 -13.25 5.46
C LYS A 185 -10.96 -13.04 4.66
N ARG A 186 -10.71 -11.82 4.19
CA ARG A 186 -9.53 -11.48 3.38
C ARG A 186 -8.58 -10.60 4.15
N TRP A 187 -7.35 -11.07 4.32
CA TRP A 187 -6.33 -10.42 5.14
C TRP A 187 -5.03 -10.22 4.36
N ILE A 188 -4.29 -9.18 4.69
CA ILE A 188 -2.96 -8.89 4.15
C ILE A 188 -2.06 -8.62 5.37
N PRO A 189 -1.04 -9.44 5.67
CA PRO A 189 -0.21 -9.26 6.86
C PRO A 189 0.54 -7.91 6.89
N PHE A 190 1.23 -7.58 5.81
CA PHE A 190 2.02 -6.35 5.72
C PHE A 190 1.77 -5.64 4.40
N ASN A 191 1.69 -4.31 4.45
CA ASN A 191 1.77 -3.48 3.27
C ASN A 191 3.22 -3.31 2.83
N GLU A 192 3.49 -3.52 1.54
CA GLU A 192 4.77 -3.33 0.86
C GLU A 192 6.00 -3.61 1.73
N MET A 193 6.25 -4.90 2.03
CA MET A 193 7.43 -5.30 2.81
C MET A 193 8.75 -4.75 2.24
N ASN A 194 8.78 -4.48 0.95
CA ASN A 194 9.91 -3.88 0.25
C ASN A 194 10.16 -2.40 0.57
N GLN A 195 9.25 -1.70 1.26
CA GLN A 195 9.57 -0.37 1.80
C GLN A 195 10.64 -0.41 2.88
N MET A 196 10.94 -1.57 3.49
CA MET A 196 12.04 -1.65 4.46
C MET A 196 13.37 -1.20 3.85
N THR A 197 13.65 -1.54 2.59
CA THR A 197 14.89 -1.19 1.89
C THR A 197 14.84 0.17 1.19
N THR A 198 13.74 0.92 1.36
CA THR A 198 13.57 2.26 0.78
C THR A 198 13.46 3.30 1.89
N VAL A 199 12.60 3.07 2.88
CA VAL A 199 12.44 3.90 4.08
C VAL A 199 12.24 2.98 5.29
N PRO A 200 13.33 2.52 5.96
CA PRO A 200 13.26 1.57 7.08
C PRO A 200 12.33 2.01 8.22
N TYR A 201 12.22 3.32 8.46
CA TYR A 201 11.29 3.89 9.42
C TYR A 201 9.82 3.57 9.09
N VAL A 202 9.44 3.68 7.82
CA VAL A 202 8.08 3.38 7.33
C VAL A 202 7.87 1.88 7.23
N GLY A 203 8.82 1.17 6.63
CA GLY A 203 8.72 -0.26 6.36
C GLY A 203 8.70 -1.09 7.64
N GLY A 204 9.40 -0.67 8.69
CA GLY A 204 9.48 -1.46 9.92
C GLY A 204 9.71 -0.69 11.21
N GLY A 205 9.51 0.63 11.24
CA GLY A 205 9.77 1.44 12.44
C GLY A 205 11.21 1.33 12.91
N VAL A 206 12.15 1.14 11.98
CA VAL A 206 13.58 1.03 12.24
C VAL A 206 14.20 2.43 12.22
N LEU A 207 14.85 2.81 13.31
CA LEU A 207 15.68 4.01 13.39
C LEU A 207 17.13 3.59 13.08
N LEU A 208 17.67 4.02 11.94
CA LEU A 208 19.00 3.63 11.48
C LEU A 208 20.10 4.12 12.43
N GLU A 209 19.91 5.25 13.09
CA GLU A 209 20.80 5.77 14.12
C GLU A 209 20.85 4.90 15.39
N LYS A 210 19.92 3.95 15.55
CA LYS A 210 19.87 2.98 16.64
C LYS A 210 20.25 1.56 16.21
N ALA A 211 20.62 1.37 14.94
CA ALA A 211 20.97 0.06 14.41
C ALA A 211 22.14 -0.58 15.18
N LYS A 212 22.10 -1.91 15.33
CA LYS A 212 23.14 -2.67 16.05
C LYS A 212 24.43 -2.87 15.25
N THR A 213 24.38 -2.62 13.95
CA THR A 213 25.48 -2.78 13.01
C THR A 213 25.55 -1.57 12.08
N ASN A 214 26.73 -1.28 11.56
CA ASN A 214 26.93 -0.22 10.56
C ASN A 214 26.54 -0.67 9.15
N ASN A 215 26.29 -1.98 8.93
CA ASN A 215 25.78 -2.47 7.64
C ASN A 215 24.26 -2.25 7.58
N ILE A 216 23.84 -1.13 6.98
CA ILE A 216 22.42 -0.76 6.85
C ILE A 216 21.61 -1.87 6.14
N LEU A 217 22.16 -2.47 5.08
CA LEU A 217 21.48 -3.56 4.38
C LEU A 217 21.25 -4.77 5.29
N GLU A 218 22.20 -5.10 6.17
CA GLU A 218 22.03 -6.19 7.12
C GLU A 218 20.89 -5.90 8.11
N VAL A 219 20.75 -4.66 8.57
CA VAL A 219 19.64 -4.22 9.44
C VAL A 219 18.30 -4.37 8.71
N GLU A 220 18.22 -3.85 7.49
CA GLU A 220 17.00 -3.88 6.66
C GLU A 220 16.57 -5.32 6.37
N TYR A 221 17.48 -6.18 5.91
CA TYR A 221 17.14 -7.56 5.60
C TYR A 221 16.90 -8.43 6.84
N GLN A 222 17.52 -8.13 7.99
CA GLN A 222 17.15 -8.78 9.26
C GLN A 222 15.73 -8.39 9.68
N ALA A 223 15.35 -7.12 9.53
CA ALA A 223 13.99 -6.67 9.80
C ALA A 223 12.96 -7.28 8.84
N ILE A 224 13.30 -7.38 7.55
CA ILE A 224 12.50 -8.10 6.55
C ILE A 224 12.35 -9.57 6.93
N HIS A 225 13.44 -10.23 7.37
CA HIS A 225 13.37 -11.62 7.81
C HIS A 225 12.35 -11.80 8.93
N HIS A 226 12.35 -10.93 9.95
CA HIS A 226 11.34 -10.98 11.01
C HIS A 226 9.92 -10.72 10.50
N GLN A 227 9.71 -9.81 9.54
CA GLN A 227 8.40 -9.61 8.92
C GLN A 227 7.93 -10.83 8.11
N LEU A 228 8.83 -11.50 7.39
CA LEU A 228 8.52 -12.73 6.65
C LEU A 228 8.10 -13.86 7.60
N ILE A 229 8.81 -14.03 8.72
CA ILE A 229 8.45 -14.99 9.77
C ILE A 229 7.10 -14.63 10.41
N ALA A 230 6.90 -13.36 10.80
CA ALA A 230 5.65 -12.90 11.37
C ALA A 230 4.46 -13.06 10.41
N SER A 231 4.68 -12.80 9.10
CA SER A 231 3.68 -13.00 8.06
C SER A 231 3.27 -14.46 7.96
N ALA A 232 4.24 -15.37 7.88
CA ALA A 232 3.99 -16.81 7.79
C ALA A 232 3.29 -17.36 9.05
N LEU A 233 3.66 -16.89 10.23
CA LEU A 233 2.98 -17.24 11.48
C LEU A 233 1.55 -16.67 11.53
N ALA A 234 1.33 -15.43 11.06
CA ALA A 234 0.00 -14.83 11.00
C ALA A 234 -0.91 -15.55 9.99
N VAL A 235 -0.38 -16.01 8.85
CA VAL A 235 -1.11 -16.86 7.89
C VAL A 235 -1.58 -18.13 8.58
N SER A 236 -0.67 -18.87 9.22
CA SER A 236 -0.98 -20.12 9.92
C SER A 236 -2.00 -19.91 11.04
N LEU A 237 -1.84 -18.84 11.83
CA LEU A 237 -2.75 -18.46 12.89
C LEU A 237 -4.14 -18.10 12.37
N CYS A 238 -4.22 -17.31 11.29
CA CYS A 238 -5.47 -16.90 10.67
C CYS A 238 -6.26 -18.12 10.17
N LYS A 239 -5.61 -19.03 9.41
CA LYS A 239 -6.22 -20.27 8.89
C LYS A 239 -6.71 -21.20 10.01
N LYS A 240 -6.06 -21.18 11.18
CA LYS A 240 -6.50 -21.93 12.35
C LYS A 240 -7.76 -21.33 13.01
N ILE A 241 -7.91 -20.01 13.02
CA ILE A 241 -9.03 -19.30 13.66
C ILE A 241 -10.23 -19.15 12.71
N ILE A 242 -9.96 -18.98 11.41
CA ILE A 242 -10.93 -18.64 10.36
C ILE A 242 -10.75 -19.64 9.22
N GLN A 243 -11.60 -20.67 9.17
CA GLN A 243 -11.47 -21.82 8.26
C GLN A 243 -11.50 -21.44 6.76
N ASP A 244 -12.22 -20.38 6.41
CA ASP A 244 -12.40 -19.84 5.06
C ASP A 244 -11.60 -18.55 4.82
N ALA A 245 -10.58 -18.28 5.65
CA ALA A 245 -9.70 -17.14 5.42
C ALA A 245 -8.89 -17.30 4.12
N CYS A 246 -8.69 -16.17 3.47
CA CYS A 246 -7.86 -16.02 2.29
C CYS A 246 -6.85 -14.91 2.58
N ILE A 247 -5.58 -15.24 2.64
CA ILE A 247 -4.52 -14.31 3.06
C ILE A 247 -3.66 -13.96 1.85
N GLY A 248 -3.42 -12.67 1.64
CA GLY A 248 -2.64 -12.16 0.52
C GLY A 248 -1.27 -11.66 0.94
N SER A 249 -0.29 -11.73 0.03
CA SER A 249 0.95 -10.95 0.15
C SER A 249 0.76 -9.54 -0.41
N MET A 250 1.65 -8.59 -0.10
CA MET A 250 1.61 -7.25 -0.67
C MET A 250 3.01 -6.65 -0.85
N ILE A 251 3.33 -6.22 -2.08
CA ILE A 251 4.55 -5.49 -2.43
C ILE A 251 4.24 -4.26 -3.30
N ALA A 252 5.13 -3.27 -3.27
CA ALA A 252 5.19 -2.27 -4.34
C ALA A 252 5.90 -2.87 -5.54
N VAL A 253 5.17 -3.12 -6.64
CA VAL A 253 5.84 -3.57 -7.86
C VAL A 253 6.34 -2.36 -8.63
N ILE A 254 7.66 -2.27 -8.69
CA ILE A 254 8.38 -1.31 -9.52
C ILE A 254 9.30 -2.16 -10.39
N ASP A 255 8.81 -2.56 -11.57
CA ASP A 255 9.50 -3.50 -12.45
C ASP A 255 10.21 -2.73 -13.58
N PRO A 256 11.52 -2.96 -13.81
CA PRO A 256 12.28 -2.21 -14.81
C PRO A 256 12.13 -2.75 -16.24
N TYR A 257 12.27 -1.84 -17.19
CA TYR A 257 12.71 -2.12 -18.55
C TYR A 257 14.22 -1.92 -18.68
N PRO A 258 14.93 -2.73 -19.47
CA PRO A 258 16.32 -2.44 -19.79
C PRO A 258 16.41 -1.18 -20.67
N GLU A 259 17.41 -0.32 -20.41
CA GLU A 259 17.65 0.92 -21.19
C GLU A 259 17.88 0.62 -22.67
N THR A 260 18.66 -0.42 -22.94
CA THR A 260 18.97 -0.88 -24.28
C THR A 260 18.88 -2.40 -24.37
N CYS A 261 18.94 -2.95 -25.59
CA CYS A 261 19.07 -4.40 -25.78
C CYS A 261 20.48 -4.93 -25.47
N HIS A 262 21.37 -4.13 -24.89
CA HIS A 262 22.69 -4.58 -24.46
C HIS A 262 22.54 -5.65 -23.36
N PRO A 263 23.22 -6.82 -23.45
CA PRO A 263 23.02 -7.91 -22.50
C PRO A 263 23.22 -7.53 -21.03
N ALA A 264 24.10 -6.58 -20.74
CA ALA A 264 24.31 -6.08 -19.38
C ALA A 264 23.11 -5.28 -18.85
N ASP A 265 22.42 -4.48 -19.66
CA ASP A 265 21.19 -3.78 -19.25
C ASP A 265 20.06 -4.78 -19.02
N VAL A 266 19.94 -5.79 -19.88
CA VAL A 266 18.96 -6.87 -19.73
C VAL A 266 19.20 -7.66 -18.44
N TYR A 267 20.46 -7.96 -18.11
CA TYR A 267 20.82 -8.67 -16.88
C TYR A 267 20.61 -7.81 -15.63
N GLU A 268 20.93 -6.50 -15.68
CA GLU A 268 20.67 -5.58 -14.57
C GLU A 268 19.16 -5.46 -14.29
N ALA A 269 18.35 -5.28 -15.33
CA ALA A 269 16.88 -5.24 -15.20
C ALA A 269 16.33 -6.54 -14.61
N LEU A 270 16.87 -7.71 -15.01
CA LEU A 270 16.51 -9.00 -14.40
C LEU A 270 16.86 -9.03 -12.90
N HIS A 271 18.05 -8.57 -12.53
CA HIS A 271 18.50 -8.58 -11.14
C HIS A 271 17.67 -7.64 -10.26
N GLU A 272 17.40 -6.41 -10.72
CA GLU A 272 16.52 -5.47 -10.01
C GLU A 272 15.09 -6.02 -9.87
N SER A 273 14.55 -6.65 -10.91
CA SER A 273 13.26 -7.34 -10.86
C SER A 273 13.26 -8.50 -9.83
N GLN A 274 14.34 -9.29 -9.78
CA GLN A 274 14.50 -10.35 -8.76
C GLN A 274 14.49 -9.79 -7.34
N LEU A 275 15.19 -8.67 -7.09
CA LEU A 275 15.19 -8.02 -5.78
C LEU A 275 13.81 -7.44 -5.41
N ASN A 276 13.05 -6.92 -6.37
CA ASN A 276 11.68 -6.47 -6.07
C ASN A 276 10.73 -7.66 -5.79
N MET A 277 10.94 -8.80 -6.46
CA MET A 277 10.07 -9.98 -6.39
C MET A 277 10.40 -10.96 -5.26
N PHE A 278 11.57 -10.88 -4.60
CA PHE A 278 11.98 -11.93 -3.65
C PHE A 278 11.01 -12.08 -2.47
N TYR A 279 10.37 -11.00 -2.03
CA TYR A 279 9.36 -11.03 -0.97
C TYR A 279 8.18 -11.93 -1.36
N LEU A 280 7.75 -11.86 -2.62
CA LEU A 280 6.73 -12.76 -3.16
C LEU A 280 7.26 -14.18 -3.31
N ASP A 281 8.51 -14.38 -3.74
CA ASP A 281 9.11 -15.72 -3.76
C ASP A 281 9.04 -16.39 -2.37
N VAL A 282 9.37 -15.66 -1.30
CA VAL A 282 9.30 -16.20 0.06
C VAL A 282 7.85 -16.40 0.52
N THR A 283 6.99 -15.39 0.38
CA THR A 283 5.61 -15.45 0.92
C THR A 283 4.70 -16.41 0.14
N VAL A 284 4.98 -16.65 -1.14
CA VAL A 284 4.21 -17.58 -1.98
C VAL A 284 4.80 -18.99 -1.98
N ARG A 285 6.12 -19.13 -2.07
CA ARG A 285 6.77 -20.46 -2.19
C ARG A 285 7.31 -21.01 -0.88
N GLY A 286 7.44 -20.16 0.14
CA GLY A 286 7.83 -20.56 1.50
C GLY A 286 9.34 -20.77 1.70
N TYR A 287 10.19 -20.20 0.86
CA TYR A 287 11.65 -20.28 1.02
C TYR A 287 12.38 -19.09 0.35
N TYR A 288 13.59 -18.79 0.83
CA TYR A 288 14.46 -17.80 0.21
C TYR A 288 14.93 -18.27 -1.17
N PRO A 289 14.72 -17.49 -2.24
CA PRO A 289 15.17 -17.88 -3.57
C PRO A 289 16.70 -17.84 -3.69
N SER A 290 17.27 -18.71 -4.52
CA SER A 290 18.71 -18.97 -4.58
C SER A 290 19.57 -17.75 -4.94
N TYR A 291 19.04 -16.81 -5.73
CA TYR A 291 19.77 -15.59 -6.09
C TYR A 291 20.05 -14.69 -4.88
N MET A 292 19.23 -14.76 -3.82
CA MET A 292 19.46 -14.00 -2.59
C MET A 292 20.69 -14.47 -1.83
N ALA A 293 21.09 -15.75 -1.94
CA ALA A 293 22.29 -16.24 -1.28
C ALA A 293 23.55 -15.54 -1.81
N ARG A 294 23.63 -15.34 -3.13
CA ARG A 294 24.71 -14.58 -3.76
C ARG A 294 24.63 -13.10 -3.38
N TYR A 295 23.46 -12.50 -3.46
CA TYR A 295 23.26 -11.10 -3.10
C TYR A 295 23.67 -10.81 -1.66
N PHE A 296 23.30 -11.67 -0.70
CA PHE A 296 23.69 -11.55 0.70
C PHE A 296 25.20 -11.68 0.89
N HIS A 297 25.82 -12.66 0.22
CA HIS A 297 27.28 -12.83 0.27
C HIS A 297 28.01 -11.59 -0.25
N GLU A 298 27.64 -11.08 -1.42
CA GLU A 298 28.31 -9.94 -2.08
C GLU A 298 28.14 -8.62 -1.29
N ASN A 299 27.07 -8.49 -0.50
CA ASN A 299 26.78 -7.31 0.31
C ASN A 299 27.12 -7.49 1.81
N ASN A 300 27.80 -8.58 2.19
CA ASN A 300 28.15 -8.92 3.57
C ASN A 300 26.95 -8.90 4.54
N ILE A 301 25.80 -9.42 4.07
CA ILE A 301 24.56 -9.49 4.85
C ILE A 301 24.48 -10.86 5.54
N HIS A 302 24.41 -10.87 6.86
CA HIS A 302 24.25 -12.09 7.65
C HIS A 302 22.90 -12.10 8.37
N ILE A 303 21.96 -12.91 7.85
CA ILE A 303 20.65 -13.07 8.48
C ILE A 303 20.74 -14.07 9.62
N LYS A 304 20.46 -13.60 10.83
CA LYS A 304 20.24 -14.46 11.99
C LYS A 304 18.88 -15.13 11.85
N MET A 305 18.91 -16.40 11.49
CA MET A 305 17.75 -17.28 11.34
C MET A 305 17.72 -18.28 12.50
N ASN A 306 16.56 -18.50 13.10
CA ASN A 306 16.35 -19.58 14.07
C ASN A 306 16.15 -20.92 13.34
N THR A 307 16.34 -22.03 14.05
CA THR A 307 16.21 -23.40 13.49
C THR A 307 14.82 -23.65 12.87
N GLU A 308 13.76 -23.09 13.45
CA GLU A 308 12.38 -23.27 13.02
C GLU A 308 11.94 -22.36 11.86
N ASP A 309 12.71 -21.32 11.53
CA ASP A 309 12.27 -20.26 10.62
C ASP A 309 12.00 -20.76 9.20
N GLU A 310 12.83 -21.68 8.70
CA GLU A 310 12.60 -22.27 7.37
C GLU A 310 11.28 -23.03 7.30
N GLU A 311 10.91 -23.77 8.35
CA GLU A 311 9.66 -24.52 8.38
C GLU A 311 8.44 -23.61 8.55
N ILE A 312 8.59 -22.55 9.33
CA ILE A 312 7.58 -21.50 9.45
C ILE A 312 7.27 -20.91 8.06
N LEU A 313 8.30 -20.54 7.29
CA LEU A 313 8.10 -19.99 5.95
C LEU A 313 7.44 -20.99 5.01
N ARG A 314 7.86 -22.27 5.03
CA ARG A 314 7.29 -23.33 4.17
C ARG A 314 5.79 -23.54 4.41
N THR A 315 5.36 -23.45 5.66
CA THR A 315 3.97 -23.77 6.05
C THR A 315 3.03 -22.56 6.06
N GLY A 316 3.58 -21.35 6.14
CA GLY A 316 2.82 -20.09 6.20
C GLY A 316 2.69 -19.35 4.86
N THR A 317 2.42 -20.03 3.75
CA THR A 317 2.29 -19.40 2.43
C THR A 317 0.91 -18.78 2.17
N VAL A 318 0.92 -17.68 1.41
CA VAL A 318 -0.28 -16.90 1.06
C VAL A 318 -1.15 -17.58 0.00
N ASP A 319 -2.41 -17.18 -0.06
CA ASP A 319 -3.43 -17.71 -0.98
C ASP A 319 -3.61 -16.85 -2.24
N PHE A 320 -3.22 -15.58 -2.19
CA PHE A 320 -3.24 -14.67 -3.34
C PHE A 320 -2.10 -13.65 -3.28
N ILE A 321 -1.81 -13.03 -4.42
CA ILE A 321 -0.85 -11.92 -4.51
C ILE A 321 -1.63 -10.64 -4.59
N SER A 322 -1.26 -9.65 -3.77
CA SER A 322 -1.66 -8.28 -3.99
C SER A 322 -0.46 -7.39 -4.19
N PHE A 323 -0.64 -6.28 -4.89
CA PHE A 323 0.45 -5.34 -5.15
C PHE A 323 -0.05 -3.93 -5.45
N SER A 324 0.83 -2.95 -5.27
CA SER A 324 0.65 -1.60 -5.80
C SER A 324 1.35 -1.46 -7.15
N TYR A 325 0.73 -0.68 -8.05
CA TYR A 325 1.31 -0.30 -9.31
C TYR A 325 0.98 1.15 -9.64
N TYR A 326 2.02 1.92 -9.93
CA TYR A 326 1.90 3.31 -10.35
C TYR A 326 2.70 3.64 -11.61
N MET A 327 3.89 3.04 -11.75
CA MET A 327 4.83 3.35 -12.81
C MET A 327 5.79 2.18 -13.08
N SER A 328 6.49 2.25 -14.20
CA SER A 328 7.68 1.46 -14.54
C SER A 328 8.90 2.39 -14.65
N TYR A 329 10.09 1.82 -14.85
CA TYR A 329 11.31 2.60 -15.01
C TYR A 329 12.35 1.94 -15.90
N ILE A 330 13.44 2.65 -16.16
CA ILE A 330 14.57 2.16 -16.95
C ILE A 330 15.74 1.75 -16.05
N SER A 331 16.24 0.54 -16.27
CA SER A 331 17.45 0.00 -15.66
C SER A 331 18.62 0.00 -16.63
N SER A 332 19.82 0.30 -16.13
CA SER A 332 21.05 0.41 -16.91
C SER A 332 22.24 -0.13 -16.13
N HIS A 333 23.10 -0.91 -16.79
CA HIS A 333 24.37 -1.34 -16.21
C HIS A 333 25.36 -0.17 -16.05
N ILE A 334 25.16 0.92 -16.81
CA ILE A 334 25.92 2.15 -16.66
C ILE A 334 25.24 2.97 -15.56
N LYS A 335 25.68 2.75 -14.32
CA LYS A 335 25.24 3.54 -13.17
C LYS A 335 25.71 4.99 -13.35
N GLN A 336 24.78 5.91 -13.61
CA GLN A 336 25.07 7.33 -13.49
C GLN A 336 25.17 7.69 -12.00
N LYS A 337 26.09 8.57 -11.62
CA LYS A 337 26.03 9.17 -10.28
C LYS A 337 24.72 9.94 -10.21
N SER A 338 23.77 9.51 -9.38
CA SER A 338 22.55 10.29 -9.21
C SER A 338 22.93 11.67 -8.65
N GLU A 339 22.62 12.72 -9.39
CA GLU A 339 22.73 14.10 -8.91
C GLU A 339 21.60 14.43 -7.91
N HIS A 340 20.62 13.54 -7.77
CA HIS A 340 19.37 13.74 -7.05
C HIS A 340 19.19 12.72 -5.93
N LYS A 341 20.15 12.63 -5.00
CA LYS A 341 20.06 11.74 -3.82
C LYS A 341 18.79 11.93 -2.96
N ASN A 342 18.03 13.02 -3.18
CA ASN A 342 16.87 13.41 -2.38
C ASN A 342 15.59 13.69 -3.20
N SER A 343 15.48 13.32 -4.49
CA SER A 343 14.25 13.61 -5.27
C SER A 343 13.18 12.52 -5.16
N VAL A 344 11.90 12.89 -5.27
CA VAL A 344 10.70 12.03 -5.43
C VAL A 344 10.83 11.06 -6.62
N ILE A 345 11.76 11.33 -7.53
CA ILE A 345 12.07 10.44 -8.63
C ILE A 345 12.80 9.22 -8.05
N MET A 346 12.07 8.12 -7.84
CA MET A 346 12.63 6.80 -7.49
C MET A 346 13.53 6.21 -8.60
N VAL A 347 13.71 6.93 -9.71
CA VAL A 347 14.18 6.42 -11.00
C VAL A 347 15.17 7.39 -11.64
N ASP A 348 16.46 7.04 -11.61
CA ASP A 348 17.54 7.92 -12.08
C ASP A 348 17.37 8.35 -13.56
N LYS A 349 16.61 7.59 -14.35
CA LYS A 349 16.33 7.87 -15.76
C LYS A 349 14.83 7.74 -16.07
N LEU A 350 14.29 8.75 -16.72
CA LEU A 350 12.93 8.71 -17.26
C LEU A 350 12.91 7.93 -18.58
N ASN A 351 11.85 7.15 -18.78
CA ASN A 351 11.62 6.49 -20.05
C ASN A 351 11.17 7.50 -21.12
N PRO A 352 11.92 7.69 -22.21
CA PRO A 352 11.62 8.72 -23.21
C PRO A 352 10.33 8.46 -24.00
N TYR A 353 9.73 7.27 -23.86
CA TYR A 353 8.50 6.88 -24.54
C TYR A 353 7.24 7.06 -23.66
N LEU A 354 7.40 7.42 -22.38
CA LEU A 354 6.29 7.54 -21.44
C LEU A 354 5.93 9.00 -21.17
N GLU A 355 4.63 9.27 -21.09
CA GLU A 355 4.11 10.51 -20.49
C GLU A 355 4.46 10.54 -19.00
N VAL A 356 4.58 11.73 -18.44
CA VAL A 356 4.92 11.95 -17.02
C VAL A 356 3.87 12.85 -16.39
N SER A 357 3.39 12.48 -15.20
CA SER A 357 2.43 13.27 -14.41
C SER A 357 3.06 14.52 -13.79
N ASP A 358 2.22 15.40 -13.23
CA ASP A 358 2.66 16.61 -12.52
C ASP A 358 3.59 16.33 -11.32
N TRP A 359 3.48 15.15 -10.72
CA TRP A 359 4.39 14.67 -9.65
C TRP A 359 5.62 13.92 -10.18
N ARG A 360 5.94 14.06 -11.46
CA ARG A 360 7.08 13.43 -12.15
C ARG A 360 7.05 11.90 -12.18
N TRP A 361 5.88 11.28 -12.08
CA TRP A 361 5.73 9.83 -12.20
C TRP A 361 5.37 9.44 -13.64
N PRO A 362 6.13 8.52 -14.27
CA PRO A 362 5.78 7.97 -15.58
C PRO A 362 4.42 7.26 -15.57
N ILE A 363 3.65 7.44 -16.64
CA ILE A 363 2.34 6.82 -16.82
C ILE A 363 2.49 5.65 -17.80
N ASP A 364 2.40 4.42 -17.28
CA ASP A 364 2.62 3.20 -18.08
C ASP A 364 1.53 2.13 -17.88
N PRO A 365 0.39 2.23 -18.59
CA PRO A 365 -0.62 1.18 -18.53
C PRO A 365 -0.12 -0.16 -19.07
N THR A 366 0.81 -0.16 -20.04
CA THR A 366 1.34 -1.41 -20.63
C THR A 366 2.20 -2.16 -19.60
N GLY A 367 2.96 -1.43 -18.79
CA GLY A 367 3.73 -2.00 -17.69
C GLY A 367 2.88 -2.74 -16.68
N LEU A 368 1.65 -2.27 -16.40
CA LEU A 368 0.71 -3.02 -15.56
C LEU A 368 0.36 -4.39 -16.16
N ARG A 369 0.07 -4.47 -17.47
CA ARG A 369 -0.19 -5.75 -18.15
C ARG A 369 1.04 -6.67 -18.10
N ILE A 370 2.25 -6.11 -18.29
CA ILE A 370 3.51 -6.86 -18.23
C ILE A 370 3.70 -7.44 -16.83
N VAL A 371 3.54 -6.63 -15.79
CA VAL A 371 3.66 -7.07 -14.38
C VAL A 371 2.64 -8.16 -14.06
N LEU A 372 1.38 -8.00 -14.46
CA LEU A 372 0.34 -9.01 -14.22
C LEU A 372 0.71 -10.37 -14.85
N ASN A 373 1.20 -10.37 -16.09
CA ASN A 373 1.66 -11.59 -16.75
C ASN A 373 2.88 -12.18 -16.03
N LYS A 374 3.91 -11.37 -15.72
CA LYS A 374 5.12 -11.82 -15.01
C LYS A 374 4.79 -12.45 -13.65
N LEU A 375 3.92 -11.82 -12.87
CA LEU A 375 3.49 -12.33 -11.57
C LEU A 375 2.76 -13.66 -11.72
N TYR A 376 1.82 -13.74 -12.65
CA TYR A 376 1.03 -14.96 -12.84
C TYR A 376 1.88 -16.10 -13.37
N ASP A 377 2.71 -15.88 -14.39
CA ASP A 377 3.64 -16.88 -14.94
C ASP A 377 4.57 -17.43 -13.86
N ARG A 378 5.00 -16.57 -12.93
CA ARG A 378 5.92 -16.95 -11.85
C ARG A 378 5.27 -17.72 -10.71
N PHE A 379 4.03 -17.38 -10.35
CA PHE A 379 3.41 -17.81 -9.09
C PHE A 379 2.11 -18.59 -9.23
N GLN A 380 1.36 -18.40 -10.32
CA GLN A 380 0.09 -19.08 -10.60
C GLN A 380 -0.95 -18.97 -9.47
N LEU A 381 -0.92 -17.87 -8.72
CA LEU A 381 -1.94 -17.51 -7.73
C LEU A 381 -2.85 -16.38 -8.26
N PRO A 382 -4.09 -16.26 -7.75
CA PRO A 382 -4.94 -15.11 -8.03
C PRO A 382 -4.26 -13.79 -7.65
N ILE A 383 -4.54 -12.74 -8.43
CA ILE A 383 -3.90 -11.43 -8.28
C ILE A 383 -4.93 -10.34 -8.01
N LEU A 384 -4.73 -9.59 -6.93
CA LEU A 384 -5.47 -8.38 -6.59
C LEU A 384 -4.60 -7.15 -6.86
N ILE A 385 -5.03 -6.24 -7.73
CA ILE A 385 -4.42 -4.90 -7.80
C ILE A 385 -4.91 -4.14 -6.57
N ALA A 386 -4.10 -4.08 -5.51
CA ALA A 386 -4.48 -3.52 -4.23
C ALA A 386 -4.35 -2.00 -4.18
N GLU A 387 -3.50 -1.42 -5.03
CA GLU A 387 -3.34 0.02 -5.18
C GLU A 387 -2.97 0.38 -6.61
N ASN A 388 -3.71 1.33 -7.18
CA ASN A 388 -3.39 2.02 -8.41
C ASN A 388 -4.22 3.30 -8.46
N GLY A 389 -3.66 4.39 -8.96
CA GLY A 389 -4.35 5.66 -9.06
C GLY A 389 -3.44 6.79 -9.47
N LEU A 390 -4.02 7.96 -9.72
CA LEU A 390 -3.30 9.17 -10.10
C LEU A 390 -3.48 10.24 -9.03
N GLY A 391 -2.37 10.62 -8.40
CA GLY A 391 -2.30 11.81 -7.55
C GLY A 391 -2.18 13.05 -8.41
N ALA A 392 -3.14 13.97 -8.29
CA ALA A 392 -3.18 15.23 -9.04
C ALA A 392 -3.72 16.37 -8.15
N ASP A 393 -3.50 17.62 -8.58
CA ASP A 393 -4.08 18.80 -7.93
C ASP A 393 -5.49 19.02 -8.47
N ASP A 394 -6.51 18.78 -7.66
CA ASP A 394 -7.91 19.01 -8.07
C ASP A 394 -8.30 20.47 -7.83
N VAL A 395 -8.94 21.08 -8.84
CA VAL A 395 -9.43 22.46 -8.78
C VAL A 395 -10.95 22.46 -8.70
N LEU A 396 -11.50 23.11 -7.67
CA LEU A 396 -12.93 23.41 -7.55
C LEU A 396 -13.31 24.47 -8.60
N SER A 397 -14.08 24.07 -9.60
CA SER A 397 -14.53 24.94 -10.68
C SER A 397 -15.64 25.91 -10.23
N LYS A 398 -15.91 26.94 -11.04
CA LYS A 398 -16.90 27.99 -10.75
C LYS A 398 -18.33 27.46 -10.58
N ASP A 399 -18.65 26.31 -11.18
CA ASP A 399 -19.93 25.63 -11.07
C ASP A 399 -20.01 24.72 -9.82
N GLY A 400 -18.98 24.72 -8.98
CA GLY A 400 -18.93 23.97 -7.73
C GLY A 400 -18.61 22.49 -7.90
N LYS A 401 -17.97 22.09 -9.01
CA LYS A 401 -17.61 20.70 -9.32
C LYS A 401 -16.09 20.51 -9.42
N ILE A 402 -15.67 19.26 -9.59
CA ILE A 402 -14.29 18.89 -9.85
C ILE A 402 -14.26 18.12 -11.18
N HIS A 403 -13.67 18.74 -12.20
CA HIS A 403 -13.54 18.16 -13.53
C HIS A 403 -12.18 17.48 -13.67
N ASP A 404 -12.13 16.18 -13.40
CA ASP A 404 -10.91 15.39 -13.29
C ASP A 404 -10.72 14.36 -14.42
N GLN A 405 -10.89 14.82 -15.66
CA GLN A 405 -10.76 13.95 -16.85
C GLN A 405 -9.39 13.25 -16.93
N TYR A 406 -8.32 13.88 -16.45
CA TYR A 406 -6.99 13.26 -16.37
C TYR A 406 -6.97 11.99 -15.51
N ARG A 407 -7.76 11.95 -14.43
CA ARG A 407 -7.88 10.78 -13.55
C ARG A 407 -8.66 9.67 -14.22
N ILE A 408 -9.76 10.02 -14.88
CA ILE A 408 -10.54 9.09 -15.71
C ILE A 408 -9.66 8.48 -16.81
N ASP A 409 -8.88 9.31 -17.53
CA ASP A 409 -8.02 8.87 -18.62
C ASP A 409 -6.92 7.91 -18.11
N TYR A 410 -6.28 8.23 -16.98
CA TYR A 410 -5.29 7.35 -16.34
C TYR A 410 -5.90 6.01 -15.94
N MET A 411 -7.00 6.04 -15.18
CA MET A 411 -7.65 4.82 -14.67
C MET A 411 -8.17 3.96 -15.82
N CYS A 412 -8.80 4.58 -16.83
CA CYS A 412 -9.30 3.87 -18.00
C CYS A 412 -8.17 3.14 -18.73
N LYS A 413 -7.05 3.82 -19.04
CA LYS A 413 -5.88 3.20 -19.69
C LYS A 413 -5.37 1.98 -18.91
N HIS A 414 -5.24 2.08 -17.58
CA HIS A 414 -4.77 0.97 -16.74
C HIS A 414 -5.77 -0.18 -16.63
N ILE A 415 -7.07 0.11 -16.50
CA ILE A 415 -8.11 -0.92 -16.43
C ILE A 415 -8.26 -1.65 -17.78
N VAL A 416 -8.03 -0.97 -18.91
CA VAL A 416 -7.89 -1.65 -20.22
C VAL A 416 -6.74 -2.63 -20.19
N ALA A 417 -5.58 -2.26 -19.63
CA ALA A 417 -4.44 -3.17 -19.51
C ALA A 417 -4.73 -4.39 -18.61
N ILE A 418 -5.50 -4.20 -17.53
CA ILE A 418 -6.00 -5.32 -16.69
C ILE A 418 -6.91 -6.24 -17.52
N LYS A 419 -7.84 -5.68 -18.30
CA LYS A 419 -8.73 -6.46 -19.16
C LYS A 419 -7.94 -7.28 -20.18
N GLU A 420 -6.90 -6.71 -20.76
CA GLU A 420 -6.01 -7.41 -21.68
C GLU A 420 -5.20 -8.52 -20.98
N ALA A 421 -4.72 -8.32 -19.74
CA ALA A 421 -4.08 -9.37 -18.96
C ALA A 421 -5.03 -10.54 -18.64
N ILE A 422 -6.31 -10.26 -18.38
CA ILE A 422 -7.34 -11.32 -18.21
C ILE A 422 -7.48 -12.15 -19.50
N LYS A 423 -7.46 -11.49 -20.67
CA LYS A 423 -7.47 -12.18 -21.98
C LYS A 423 -6.22 -13.03 -22.22
N ASP A 424 -5.08 -12.60 -21.69
CA ASP A 424 -3.81 -13.37 -21.70
C ASP A 424 -3.90 -14.63 -20.83
N GLY A 425 -4.92 -14.72 -19.96
CA GLY A 425 -5.14 -15.85 -19.06
C GLY A 425 -4.73 -15.61 -17.62
N VAL A 426 -4.34 -14.38 -17.25
CA VAL A 426 -4.03 -14.02 -15.87
C VAL A 426 -5.28 -14.10 -15.00
N ASP A 427 -5.17 -14.73 -13.83
CA ASP A 427 -6.25 -14.77 -12.83
C ASP A 427 -6.27 -13.49 -11.99
N VAL A 428 -6.89 -12.44 -12.53
CA VAL A 428 -7.08 -11.18 -11.80
C VAL A 428 -8.40 -11.21 -11.05
N MET A 429 -8.33 -11.26 -9.72
CA MET A 429 -9.52 -11.36 -8.87
C MET A 429 -10.18 -10.01 -8.59
N GLY A 430 -9.46 -8.90 -8.72
CA GLY A 430 -10.01 -7.58 -8.39
C GLY A 430 -9.10 -6.39 -8.63
N TYR A 431 -9.68 -5.21 -8.46
CA TYR A 431 -9.04 -3.91 -8.55
C TYR A 431 -9.59 -2.98 -7.47
N THR A 432 -8.71 -2.49 -6.60
CA THR A 432 -9.03 -1.46 -5.61
C THR A 432 -8.25 -0.19 -5.91
N MET A 433 -8.94 0.85 -6.38
CA MET A 433 -8.32 2.15 -6.61
C MET A 433 -7.73 2.71 -5.31
N TRP A 434 -6.55 3.32 -5.38
CA TRP A 434 -5.94 3.92 -4.19
C TRP A 434 -6.65 5.21 -3.82
N GLY A 435 -6.94 5.37 -2.52
CA GLY A 435 -7.56 6.56 -1.95
C GLY A 435 -8.83 6.97 -2.67
N PRO A 436 -9.90 6.13 -2.73
CA PRO A 436 -11.15 6.43 -3.44
C PRO A 436 -11.83 7.71 -2.95
N ILE A 437 -11.56 8.09 -1.72
CA ILE A 437 -11.83 9.38 -1.12
C ILE A 437 -10.48 10.05 -0.83
N ASP A 438 -10.40 11.37 -0.96
CA ASP A 438 -9.15 12.08 -0.69
C ASP A 438 -8.64 11.79 0.73
N ILE A 439 -7.34 11.45 0.78
CA ILE A 439 -6.59 11.07 1.97
C ILE A 439 -5.32 11.91 2.07
N ILE A 440 -4.68 11.90 3.24
CA ILE A 440 -3.34 12.45 3.39
C ILE A 440 -2.34 11.53 2.69
N SER A 441 -1.62 12.04 1.70
CA SER A 441 -0.60 11.28 0.98
C SER A 441 0.52 10.80 1.91
N GLN A 442 1.01 9.59 1.67
CA GLN A 442 2.10 9.04 2.47
C GLN A 442 3.42 9.78 2.17
N GLY A 443 3.78 9.89 0.89
CA GLY A 443 5.09 10.42 0.48
C GLY A 443 5.40 11.83 1.00
N THR A 444 4.42 12.72 1.07
CA THR A 444 4.65 14.15 1.35
C THR A 444 3.77 14.70 2.48
N CYS A 445 2.92 13.87 3.10
CA CYS A 445 1.96 14.31 4.12
C CYS A 445 1.00 15.42 3.62
N GLU A 446 0.59 15.37 2.36
CA GLU A 446 -0.27 16.39 1.74
C GLU A 446 -1.71 15.94 1.51
N MET A 447 -2.66 16.87 1.62
CA MET A 447 -4.02 16.73 1.08
C MET A 447 -4.11 17.21 -0.38
N LYS A 448 -3.24 18.13 -0.81
CA LYS A 448 -3.24 18.70 -2.16
C LYS A 448 -2.99 17.66 -3.26
N LYS A 449 -2.17 16.63 -2.99
CA LYS A 449 -1.97 15.48 -3.88
C LYS A 449 -3.16 14.51 -3.73
N ARG A 450 -4.19 14.70 -4.55
CA ARG A 450 -5.48 13.99 -4.43
C ARG A 450 -5.60 12.82 -5.38
N TYR A 451 -6.07 11.68 -4.86
CA TYR A 451 -6.31 10.46 -5.62
C TYR A 451 -7.80 10.15 -5.84
N GLY A 452 -8.66 10.68 -4.97
CA GLY A 452 -10.03 10.20 -4.86
C GLY A 452 -10.89 10.47 -6.06
N VAL A 453 -11.95 9.70 -6.17
CA VAL A 453 -13.15 10.05 -6.95
C VAL A 453 -14.13 10.83 -6.07
N ILE A 454 -13.92 10.83 -4.75
CA ILE A 454 -14.62 11.66 -3.76
C ILE A 454 -13.65 12.73 -3.24
N TYR A 455 -13.94 13.99 -3.54
CA TYR A 455 -13.19 15.14 -3.06
C TYR A 455 -13.50 15.40 -1.58
N VAL A 456 -12.48 15.74 -0.80
CA VAL A 456 -12.66 16.25 0.57
C VAL A 456 -12.22 17.70 0.64
N ASP A 457 -13.12 18.58 1.07
CA ASP A 457 -12.87 20.01 1.25
C ASP A 457 -11.97 20.27 2.47
N ALA A 458 -10.68 20.02 2.30
CA ALA A 458 -9.60 20.30 3.25
C ALA A 458 -8.31 20.62 2.48
N ASP A 459 -7.46 21.50 3.01
CA ASP A 459 -6.13 21.80 2.47
C ASP A 459 -4.98 21.11 3.25
N ASN A 460 -3.73 21.40 2.87
CA ASN A 460 -2.54 20.86 3.52
C ASN A 460 -2.40 21.27 5.01
N TYR A 461 -3.11 22.29 5.47
CA TYR A 461 -3.10 22.79 6.85
C TYR A 461 -4.38 22.39 7.62
N GLY A 462 -5.33 21.74 6.94
CA GLY A 462 -6.57 21.27 7.53
C GLY A 462 -7.68 22.32 7.54
N ASN A 463 -7.54 23.40 6.79
CA ASN A 463 -8.63 24.36 6.59
C ASN A 463 -9.61 23.81 5.55
N GLY A 464 -10.90 23.99 5.79
CA GLY A 464 -11.97 23.55 4.92
C GLY A 464 -13.13 22.95 5.71
N SER A 465 -14.25 22.68 5.05
CA SER A 465 -15.46 22.15 5.69
C SER A 465 -15.45 20.63 5.90
N TYR A 466 -14.46 19.92 5.35
CA TYR A 466 -14.38 18.46 5.27
C TYR A 466 -15.60 17.83 4.58
N LYS A 467 -16.38 18.58 3.81
CA LYS A 467 -17.48 18.03 3.03
C LYS A 467 -16.94 17.12 1.93
N ARG A 468 -17.68 16.04 1.68
CA ARG A 468 -17.41 15.09 0.60
C ARG A 468 -18.16 15.54 -0.65
N MET A 469 -17.46 15.61 -1.78
CA MET A 469 -18.05 16.00 -3.07
C MET A 469 -17.71 14.95 -4.13
N ARG A 470 -18.70 14.55 -4.93
CA ARG A 470 -18.50 13.62 -6.04
C ARG A 470 -17.78 14.35 -7.17
N LYS A 471 -16.63 13.85 -7.61
CA LYS A 471 -15.92 14.34 -8.81
C LYS A 471 -16.57 13.77 -10.07
N ASP A 472 -16.19 14.22 -11.26
CA ASP A 472 -16.68 13.60 -12.50
C ASP A 472 -16.28 12.11 -12.59
N SER A 473 -15.08 11.78 -12.13
CA SER A 473 -14.59 10.40 -12.02
C SER A 473 -15.42 9.50 -11.11
N PHE A 474 -16.19 10.06 -10.15
CA PHE A 474 -17.13 9.30 -9.32
C PHE A 474 -18.17 8.59 -10.18
N TYR A 475 -18.83 9.36 -11.05
CA TYR A 475 -19.90 8.84 -11.90
C TYR A 475 -19.36 7.88 -12.95
N TRP A 476 -18.16 8.16 -13.49
CA TRP A 476 -17.48 7.23 -14.39
C TRP A 476 -17.16 5.90 -13.71
N TYR A 477 -16.58 5.92 -12.50
CA TYR A 477 -16.20 4.70 -11.78
C TYR A 477 -17.43 3.91 -11.34
N ALA A 478 -18.49 4.58 -10.85
CA ALA A 478 -19.76 3.94 -10.55
C ALA A 478 -20.35 3.19 -11.76
N ASN A 479 -20.32 3.82 -12.94
CA ASN A 479 -20.80 3.22 -14.17
C ASN A 479 -19.92 2.06 -14.65
N LEU A 480 -18.60 2.17 -14.51
CA LEU A 480 -17.66 1.10 -14.78
C LEU A 480 -17.98 -0.16 -13.94
N ILE A 481 -18.18 0.02 -12.63
CA ILE A 481 -18.45 -1.08 -11.70
C ILE A 481 -19.82 -1.70 -12.00
N LYS A 482 -20.86 -0.88 -12.15
CA LYS A 482 -22.22 -1.33 -12.48
C LYS A 482 -22.25 -2.14 -13.78
N SER A 483 -21.48 -1.73 -14.78
CA SER A 483 -21.39 -2.43 -16.07
C SER A 483 -20.41 -3.60 -16.07
N ASN A 484 -19.71 -3.86 -14.95
CA ASN A 484 -18.61 -4.81 -14.82
C ASN A 484 -17.56 -4.67 -15.94
N GLY A 485 -17.16 -3.43 -16.23
CA GLY A 485 -16.16 -3.12 -17.25
C GLY A 485 -16.65 -3.05 -18.69
N LYS A 486 -17.96 -3.20 -18.96
CA LYS A 486 -18.52 -3.10 -20.32
C LYS A 486 -18.56 -1.67 -20.86
N GLU A 487 -18.74 -0.68 -20.00
CA GLU A 487 -18.77 0.74 -20.37
C GLU A 487 -17.43 1.46 -20.17
N LEU A 488 -16.33 0.70 -20.13
CA LEU A 488 -14.97 1.20 -19.91
C LEU A 488 -14.56 2.31 -20.90
N TYR A 489 -15.00 2.22 -22.16
CA TYR A 489 -14.62 3.13 -23.25
C TYR A 489 -15.60 4.27 -23.50
N ALA A 490 -16.64 4.45 -22.68
CA ALA A 490 -17.72 5.41 -22.96
C ALA A 490 -17.21 6.84 -23.24
N ASN A 491 -16.10 7.26 -22.60
CA ASN A 491 -15.49 8.57 -22.78
C ASN A 491 -14.36 8.62 -23.82
N ILE A 492 -13.74 7.49 -24.18
CA ILE A 492 -12.71 7.41 -25.24
C ILE A 492 -13.35 7.65 -26.61
N ARG A 493 -14.56 7.12 -26.83
CA ARG A 493 -15.29 7.25 -28.10
C ARG A 493 -15.76 8.68 -28.41
N LEU A 494 -15.81 9.56 -27.42
CA LEU A 494 -16.15 10.98 -27.63
C LEU A 494 -14.95 11.74 -28.22
N LYS A 495 -13.72 11.45 -27.77
CA LYS A 495 -12.50 12.09 -28.31
C LYS A 495 -12.17 11.60 -29.73
N GLU A 496 -12.40 10.33 -30.06
CA GLU A 496 -12.17 9.78 -31.41
C GLU A 496 -13.16 10.28 -32.48
N LYS A 497 -14.25 10.95 -32.07
CA LYS A 497 -15.21 11.57 -33.02
C LYS A 497 -14.98 13.06 -33.26
N GLU A 498 -14.09 13.68 -32.49
CA GLU A 498 -13.77 15.11 -32.57
C GLU A 498 -12.39 15.39 -33.20
N GLY A 499 -11.62 14.35 -33.54
CA GLY A 499 -10.40 14.42 -34.35
C GLY A 499 -10.59 13.72 -35.69
#